data_AF-A0AB38JK78-F1
#
_entry.id   AF-A0AB38JK78-F1
#
_cell.length_a   1.000
_cell.length_b   1.000
_cell.length_c   1.000
_cell.angle_alpha   90.00
_cell.angle_beta   90.00
_cell.angle_gamma   90.00
#
_symmetry.space_group_name_H-M   'P 1'
#
loop_
_entity.id
_entity.type
_entity.pdbx_description
1 polymer ?
#
loop_
_entity_poly.entity_id
_entity_poly.type
_entity_poly.pdbx_seq_one_letter_code
_entity_poly.pdbx_strand_id
1 'polypeptide(L)'
;MAEAIGRWWERRRFSRGLDVPYPVGTYREAWASFPVLVLQYRPEYNGGIVLSQIPPAADVYLCWLCDAGHVFVATPEEQRHRPGRERRRSSWCPDCAALAKPRTPRPAAEPVIERPSAPVSESAAARSPRPARTPTRSRPPRICSKTPQLPPGEPFVSACAPPPASAVEARLRALLAERLEFEPGFTAVRLGRPFFEHLEAWPDIVLSELRVAIEYDSTGRHGLEHVGHREEADRRKDRALRAVGWEVVRVRTGRLPPLGPHDVLASGVSAGLVDRLLDELREIRGSLLVDAWTR
;
A
#
# COMPACT_ATOMS: atom_id res chain seq x y z
N MET A 1 30.12 -3.07 -22.10
CA MET A 1 29.35 -3.90 -21.15
C MET A 1 28.95 -3.00 -19.99
N ALA A 2 27.68 -3.06 -19.57
CA ALA A 2 27.23 -2.28 -18.42
C ALA A 2 27.99 -2.69 -17.16
N GLU A 3 28.34 -1.70 -16.34
CA GLU A 3 29.12 -1.90 -15.12
C GLU A 3 28.41 -1.28 -13.92
N ALA A 4 28.83 -1.66 -12.71
CA ALA A 4 28.28 -1.09 -11.48
C ALA A 4 28.55 0.42 -11.40
N ILE A 5 27.59 1.18 -10.88
CA ILE A 5 27.64 2.65 -10.87
C ILE A 5 28.92 3.24 -10.25
N GLY A 6 29.47 2.63 -9.20
CA GLY A 6 30.73 3.08 -8.59
C GLY A 6 31.91 3.02 -9.57
N ARG A 7 32.10 1.88 -10.23
CA ARG A 7 33.17 1.69 -11.25
C ARG A 7 32.96 2.60 -12.45
N TRP A 8 31.70 2.76 -12.88
CA TRP A 8 31.36 3.69 -13.94
C TRP A 8 31.74 5.13 -13.58
N TRP A 9 31.43 5.57 -12.37
CA TRP A 9 31.74 6.92 -11.91
C TRP A 9 33.24 7.16 -11.80
N GLU A 10 33.99 6.22 -11.23
CA GLU A 10 35.46 6.28 -11.13
C GLU A 10 36.12 6.37 -12.51
N ARG A 11 35.67 5.55 -13.46
CA ARG A 11 36.16 5.60 -14.84
C ARG A 11 35.86 6.94 -15.50
N ARG A 12 34.69 7.53 -15.25
CA ARG A 12 34.33 8.86 -15.77
C ARG A 12 35.20 9.96 -15.14
N ARG A 13 35.49 9.89 -13.84
CA ARG A 13 36.44 10.79 -13.15
C ARG A 13 37.81 10.74 -13.80
N PHE A 14 38.34 9.54 -14.00
CA PHE A 14 39.62 9.34 -14.64
C PHE A 14 39.64 9.86 -16.09
N SER A 15 38.65 9.48 -16.91
CA SER A 15 38.60 9.88 -18.33
C SER A 15 38.43 11.38 -18.57
N ARG A 16 37.76 12.09 -17.65
CA ARG A 16 37.50 13.53 -17.75
C ARG A 16 38.50 14.38 -16.96
N GLY A 17 39.33 13.78 -16.10
CA GLY A 17 40.23 14.49 -15.20
C GLY A 17 39.49 15.38 -14.19
N LEU A 18 38.27 15.01 -13.80
CA LEU A 18 37.40 15.80 -12.91
C LEU A 18 36.88 14.94 -11.76
N ASP A 19 36.79 15.51 -10.56
CA ASP A 19 36.18 14.84 -9.40
C ASP A 19 34.68 14.63 -9.55
N VAL A 20 34.01 15.56 -10.23
CA VAL A 20 32.59 15.48 -10.59
C VAL A 20 32.51 15.52 -12.12
N PRO A 21 32.46 14.37 -12.81
CA PRO A 21 32.53 14.31 -14.27
C PRO A 21 31.35 15.00 -14.96
N TYR A 22 30.19 15.00 -14.30
CA TYR A 22 28.95 15.62 -14.75
C TYR A 22 28.32 16.37 -13.56
N PRO A 23 28.25 17.72 -13.57
CA PRO A 23 27.56 18.49 -12.55
C PRO A 23 26.08 18.11 -12.41
N VAL A 24 25.50 18.30 -11.22
CA VAL A 24 24.07 18.10 -11.00
C VAL A 24 23.26 18.94 -11.97
N GLY A 25 22.33 18.32 -12.69
CA GLY A 25 21.50 18.98 -13.70
C GLY A 25 21.96 18.79 -15.15
N THR A 26 23.17 18.26 -15.39
CA THR A 26 23.73 18.09 -16.76
C THR A 26 22.76 17.41 -17.74
N TYR A 27 22.04 16.38 -17.29
CA TYR A 27 21.08 15.61 -18.10
C TYR A 27 19.63 15.81 -17.67
N ARG A 28 19.30 16.89 -16.96
CA ARG A 28 17.94 17.16 -16.47
C ARG A 28 16.91 17.17 -17.60
N GLU A 29 17.20 17.88 -18.68
CA GLU A 29 16.31 17.97 -19.85
C GLU A 29 16.16 16.61 -20.55
N ALA A 30 17.25 15.87 -20.67
CA ALA A 30 17.24 14.54 -21.29
C ALA A 30 16.35 13.53 -20.53
N TRP A 31 16.24 13.69 -19.20
CA TRP A 31 15.35 12.89 -18.36
C TRP A 31 13.91 13.44 -18.24
N ALA A 32 13.65 14.68 -18.66
CA ALA A 32 12.33 15.31 -18.53
C ALA A 32 11.22 14.56 -19.30
N SER A 33 11.58 13.86 -20.38
CA SER A 33 10.66 13.02 -21.15
C SER A 33 10.27 11.70 -20.45
N PHE A 34 10.92 11.37 -19.33
CA PHE A 34 10.73 10.13 -18.58
C PHE A 34 10.38 10.42 -17.09
N PRO A 35 9.31 11.18 -16.80
CA PRO A 35 9.01 11.64 -15.45
C PRO A 35 8.81 10.48 -14.45
N VAL A 36 8.29 9.34 -14.90
CA VAL A 36 8.12 8.17 -14.02
C VAL A 36 9.47 7.56 -13.63
N LEU A 37 10.46 7.57 -14.53
CA LEU A 37 11.80 7.08 -14.19
C LEU A 37 12.51 7.98 -13.20
N VAL A 38 12.26 9.30 -13.27
CA VAL A 38 12.76 10.26 -12.28
C VAL A 38 12.20 9.93 -10.89
N LEU A 39 10.92 9.54 -10.79
CA LEU A 39 10.31 9.15 -9.51
C LEU A 39 10.84 7.82 -8.97
N GLN A 40 11.22 6.90 -9.85
CA GLN A 40 11.77 5.59 -9.47
C GLN A 40 13.24 5.63 -9.05
N TYR A 41 13.97 6.69 -9.39
CA TYR A 41 15.38 6.81 -9.07
C TYR A 41 15.60 7.34 -7.65
N ARG A 42 16.46 6.66 -6.89
CA ARG A 42 16.89 7.06 -5.54
C ARG A 42 18.42 7.19 -5.50
N PRO A 43 18.98 8.40 -5.32
CA PRO A 43 20.44 8.59 -5.22
C PRO A 43 21.07 7.73 -4.12
N GLU A 44 20.33 7.47 -3.04
CA GLU A 44 20.80 6.70 -1.89
C GLU A 44 21.13 5.24 -2.24
N TYR A 45 20.46 4.67 -3.25
CA TYR A 45 20.74 3.33 -3.77
C TYR A 45 21.82 3.30 -4.86
N ASN A 46 22.30 4.48 -5.26
CA ASN A 46 23.19 4.71 -6.38
C ASN A 46 24.43 5.52 -5.96
N GLY A 47 24.89 5.31 -4.72
CA GLY A 47 26.13 5.93 -4.20
C GLY A 47 26.09 7.45 -4.07
N GLY A 48 24.89 8.04 -3.92
CA GLY A 48 24.69 9.49 -3.83
C GLY A 48 24.71 10.22 -5.17
N ILE A 49 24.94 9.52 -6.29
CA ILE A 49 24.95 10.12 -7.63
C ILE A 49 23.49 10.36 -8.03
N VAL A 50 23.15 11.58 -8.45
CA VAL A 50 21.77 11.89 -8.85
C VAL A 50 21.55 11.58 -10.33
N LEU A 51 20.31 11.22 -10.71
CA LEU A 51 19.98 10.79 -12.09
C LEU A 51 20.37 11.83 -13.15
N SER A 52 20.26 13.12 -12.82
CA SER A 52 20.65 14.22 -13.73
C SER A 52 22.15 14.31 -14.02
N GLN A 53 22.98 13.50 -13.36
CA GLN A 53 24.42 13.36 -13.66
C GLN A 53 24.71 12.14 -14.56
N ILE A 54 23.68 11.36 -14.91
CA ILE A 54 23.82 10.12 -15.66
C ILE A 54 23.16 10.30 -17.03
N PRO A 55 23.89 10.11 -18.15
CA PRO A 55 23.30 10.15 -19.48
C PRO A 55 22.23 9.04 -19.64
N PRO A 56 21.09 9.29 -20.31
CA PRO A 56 20.09 8.24 -20.59
C PRO A 56 20.58 7.07 -21.45
N ALA A 57 21.70 7.24 -22.16
CA ALA A 57 22.36 6.22 -22.98
C ALA A 57 23.59 5.60 -22.28
N ALA A 58 23.76 5.81 -20.97
CA ALA A 58 24.91 5.26 -20.27
C ALA A 58 24.77 3.75 -20.06
N ASP A 59 25.82 3.01 -20.41
CA ASP A 59 26.00 1.59 -20.07
C ASP A 59 26.38 1.43 -18.59
N VAL A 60 25.42 1.68 -17.70
CA VAL A 60 25.61 1.60 -16.25
C VAL A 60 24.44 0.88 -15.60
N TYR A 61 24.72 0.00 -14.66
CA TYR A 61 23.69 -0.63 -13.83
C TYR A 61 23.27 0.33 -12.72
N LEU A 62 21.98 0.64 -12.68
CA LEU A 62 21.35 1.49 -11.68
C LEU A 62 20.33 0.69 -10.88
N CYS A 63 20.21 1.04 -9.61
CA CYS A 63 19.14 0.56 -8.74
C CYS A 63 17.92 1.45 -8.90
N TRP A 64 16.81 0.87 -9.35
CA TRP A 64 15.51 1.51 -9.52
C TRP A 64 14.54 1.01 -8.44
N LEU A 65 13.66 1.88 -7.98
CA LEU A 65 12.58 1.58 -7.03
C LEU A 65 11.25 1.83 -7.72
N CYS A 66 10.49 0.79 -8.06
CA CYS A 66 9.16 1.02 -8.65
C CYS A 66 8.14 1.50 -7.61
N ASP A 67 6.97 1.96 -8.07
CA ASP A 67 5.87 2.40 -7.19
C ASP A 67 5.36 1.27 -6.28
N ALA A 68 5.56 0.00 -6.68
CA ALA A 68 5.28 -1.18 -5.87
C ALA A 68 6.39 -1.52 -4.86
N GLY A 69 7.45 -0.70 -4.76
CA GLY A 69 8.51 -0.83 -3.76
C GLY A 69 9.59 -1.86 -4.08
N HIS A 70 9.54 -2.52 -5.25
CA HIS A 70 10.60 -3.44 -5.67
C HIS A 70 11.84 -2.65 -6.07
N VAL A 71 12.97 -3.04 -5.48
CA VAL A 71 14.30 -2.57 -5.89
C VAL A 71 14.87 -3.55 -6.90
N PHE A 72 15.20 -3.06 -8.09
CA PHE A 72 15.76 -3.89 -9.15
C PHE A 72 16.88 -3.15 -9.89
N VAL A 73 17.77 -3.94 -10.47
CA VAL A 73 18.92 -3.45 -11.23
C VAL A 73 18.59 -3.49 -12.71
N ALA A 74 18.76 -2.37 -13.40
CA ALA A 74 18.61 -2.25 -14.84
C ALA A 74 19.43 -1.07 -15.38
N THR A 75 19.82 -1.13 -16.66
CA THR A 75 20.44 0.04 -17.31
C THR A 75 19.39 1.12 -17.62
N PRO A 76 19.81 2.40 -17.78
CA PRO A 76 18.98 3.46 -18.36
C PRO A 76 18.23 3.06 -19.62
N GLU A 77 18.92 2.35 -20.53
CA GLU A 77 18.34 1.90 -21.80
C GLU A 77 17.27 0.82 -21.56
N GLU A 78 17.58 -0.20 -20.77
CA GLU A 78 16.63 -1.27 -20.43
C GLU A 78 15.37 -0.70 -19.77
N GLN A 79 15.53 0.24 -18.85
CA GLN A 79 14.42 0.80 -18.11
C GLN A 79 13.53 1.73 -18.96
N ARG A 80 14.13 2.40 -19.97
CA ARG A 80 13.39 3.22 -20.94
C ARG A 80 12.71 2.40 -22.03
N HIS A 81 13.32 1.29 -22.45
CA HIS A 81 12.92 0.55 -23.65
C HIS A 81 12.14 -0.74 -23.40
N ARG A 82 12.00 -1.28 -22.17
CA ARG A 82 11.19 -2.48 -21.88
C ARG A 82 9.68 -2.17 -21.78
N PRO A 83 8.80 -2.60 -22.73
CA PRO A 83 7.37 -2.32 -22.71
C PRO A 83 6.54 -3.61 -22.92
N GLY A 84 6.00 -4.22 -21.87
CA GLY A 84 5.08 -5.36 -21.99
C GLY A 84 3.63 -4.89 -22.10
N ARG A 85 3.03 -4.99 -23.29
CA ARG A 85 1.62 -4.71 -23.69
C ARG A 85 0.62 -4.29 -22.59
N GLU A 86 0.80 -3.14 -21.95
CA GLU A 86 -0.26 -2.48 -21.20
C GLU A 86 0.05 -0.99 -21.06
N ARG A 87 -0.85 -0.14 -21.57
CA ARG A 87 -0.83 1.30 -21.29
C ARG A 87 -1.23 1.54 -19.83
N ARG A 88 -0.39 1.16 -18.88
CA ARG A 88 -0.44 1.69 -17.52
C ARG A 88 0.69 2.69 -17.34
N ARG A 89 0.36 3.80 -16.69
CA ARG A 89 1.21 4.97 -16.45
C ARG A 89 2.27 4.70 -15.37
N SER A 90 2.92 3.55 -15.39
CA SER A 90 3.95 3.18 -14.40
C SER A 90 5.01 2.32 -15.09
N SER A 91 6.24 2.83 -15.10
CA SER A 91 7.42 2.23 -15.73
C SER A 91 7.73 0.82 -15.25
N TRP A 92 8.43 0.08 -16.11
CA TRP A 92 8.68 -1.35 -16.00
C TRP A 92 9.42 -1.75 -14.70
N CYS A 93 9.08 -2.93 -14.19
CA CYS A 93 9.73 -3.59 -13.06
C CYS A 93 9.64 -5.10 -13.30
N PRO A 94 10.74 -5.87 -13.14
CA PRO A 94 10.76 -7.30 -13.44
C PRO A 94 9.81 -8.09 -12.55
N ASP A 95 9.74 -7.75 -11.27
CA ASP A 95 8.87 -8.41 -10.29
C ASP A 95 7.40 -8.14 -10.61
N CYS A 96 7.05 -6.87 -10.86
CA CYS A 96 5.70 -6.50 -11.29
C CYS A 96 5.30 -7.16 -12.61
N ALA A 97 6.24 -7.27 -13.56
CA ALA A 97 5.99 -7.90 -14.84
C ALA A 97 5.79 -9.43 -14.71
N ALA A 98 6.57 -10.09 -13.85
CA ALA A 98 6.41 -11.51 -13.56
C ALA A 98 5.05 -11.81 -12.88
N LEU A 99 4.56 -10.88 -12.06
CA LEU A 99 3.24 -10.96 -11.42
C LEU A 99 2.07 -10.64 -12.37
N ALA A 100 2.33 -10.08 -13.56
CA ALA A 100 1.31 -9.68 -14.52
C ALA A 100 0.83 -10.86 -15.38
N LYS A 101 -0.49 -11.13 -15.39
CA LYS A 101 -1.09 -12.16 -16.26
C LYS A 101 -1.20 -11.65 -17.71
N PRO A 102 -0.77 -12.41 -18.74
CA PRO A 102 -0.84 -11.96 -20.12
C PRO A 102 -2.29 -11.86 -20.62
N ARG A 103 -2.61 -10.77 -21.34
CA ARG A 103 -3.88 -10.62 -22.04
C ARG A 103 -3.82 -11.36 -23.38
N THR A 104 -4.74 -12.29 -23.61
CA THR A 104 -4.87 -12.96 -24.91
C THR A 104 -5.40 -11.95 -25.96
N PRO A 105 -4.82 -11.89 -27.17
CA PRO A 105 -5.29 -10.98 -28.20
C PRO A 105 -6.69 -11.39 -28.65
N ARG A 106 -7.58 -10.41 -28.78
CA ARG A 106 -8.94 -10.61 -29.25
C ARG A 106 -8.93 -10.55 -30.79
N PRO A 107 -9.42 -11.57 -31.52
CA PRO A 107 -9.49 -11.49 -32.98
C PRO A 107 -10.45 -10.36 -33.41
N ALA A 108 -10.13 -9.68 -34.51
CA ALA A 108 -10.94 -8.61 -35.08
C ALA A 108 -12.30 -9.17 -35.52
N ALA A 109 -13.39 -8.51 -35.14
CA ALA A 109 -14.75 -8.96 -35.43
C ALA A 109 -15.15 -8.53 -36.86
N GLU A 110 -15.57 -9.49 -37.68
CA GLU A 110 -16.22 -9.22 -38.98
C GLU A 110 -17.68 -8.76 -38.80
N PRO A 111 -18.23 -7.98 -39.75
CA PRO A 111 -19.52 -7.32 -39.57
C PRO A 111 -20.68 -8.30 -39.78
N VAL A 112 -21.74 -8.16 -38.97
CA VAL A 112 -22.91 -9.06 -38.98
C VAL A 112 -24.13 -8.35 -39.60
N ILE A 113 -24.82 -9.02 -40.54
CA ILE A 113 -26.13 -8.62 -41.11
C ILE A 113 -27.17 -9.70 -40.70
N GLU A 114 -28.37 -9.31 -40.23
CA GLU A 114 -29.40 -10.19 -39.62
C GLU A 114 -30.63 -10.50 -40.50
N ARG A 115 -31.26 -11.70 -40.40
CA ARG A 115 -32.64 -12.07 -40.83
C ARG A 115 -33.27 -13.30 -40.06
N PRO A 116 -34.62 -13.57 -40.11
CA PRO A 116 -35.42 -14.36 -39.11
C PRO A 116 -35.85 -15.84 -39.44
N SER A 117 -36.75 -16.48 -38.64
CA SER A 117 -36.71 -17.90 -38.06
C SER A 117 -37.70 -19.03 -38.55
N ALA A 118 -37.27 -20.34 -38.43
CA ALA A 118 -37.92 -21.71 -38.17
C ALA A 118 -38.96 -22.38 -39.14
N PRO A 119 -39.26 -23.75 -39.21
CA PRO A 119 -38.98 -24.92 -38.31
C PRO A 119 -38.63 -26.37 -38.93
N VAL A 120 -38.45 -27.41 -38.05
CA VAL A 120 -38.54 -28.93 -38.12
C VAL A 120 -37.52 -29.93 -38.79
N SER A 121 -37.28 -31.05 -38.04
CA SER A 121 -36.97 -32.49 -38.35
C SER A 121 -35.54 -33.04 -38.61
N GLU A 122 -35.33 -34.27 -38.10
CA GLU A 122 -34.11 -35.10 -37.98
C GLU A 122 -33.29 -35.30 -39.26
N SER A 123 -31.98 -35.04 -39.18
CA SER A 123 -30.90 -35.91 -39.67
C SER A 123 -29.53 -35.27 -39.47
N ALA A 124 -28.53 -36.13 -39.49
CA ALA A 124 -27.10 -35.93 -39.40
C ALA A 124 -26.50 -34.55 -39.76
N ALA A 125 -25.44 -34.26 -39.00
CA ALA A 125 -24.28 -33.45 -39.37
C ALA A 125 -24.36 -31.92 -39.23
N ALA A 126 -23.20 -31.42 -38.79
CA ALA A 126 -22.66 -30.07 -38.99
C ALA A 126 -23.19 -28.90 -38.12
N ARG A 127 -22.37 -28.61 -37.09
CA ARG A 127 -21.74 -27.32 -36.74
C ARG A 127 -22.50 -25.99 -36.95
N SER A 128 -22.61 -25.29 -35.80
CA SER A 128 -22.54 -23.82 -35.57
C SER A 128 -23.89 -23.03 -35.58
N PRO A 129 -23.95 -21.79 -35.01
CA PRO A 129 -24.43 -21.54 -33.64
C PRO A 129 -25.56 -20.49 -33.54
N ARG A 130 -26.20 -20.36 -32.36
CA ARG A 130 -27.20 -19.32 -31.99
C ARG A 130 -27.09 -19.02 -30.48
N PRO A 131 -27.57 -17.88 -29.96
CA PRO A 131 -27.20 -16.49 -30.24
C PRO A 131 -26.34 -15.87 -29.11
N ALA A 132 -25.83 -14.67 -29.37
CA ALA A 132 -25.10 -13.84 -28.42
C ALA A 132 -25.94 -13.55 -27.16
N ARG A 133 -25.46 -14.03 -26.01
CA ARG A 133 -25.84 -13.50 -24.70
C ARG A 133 -25.20 -12.13 -24.52
N THR A 134 -26.05 -11.16 -24.24
CA THR A 134 -25.77 -9.80 -23.74
C THR A 134 -24.55 -9.80 -22.82
N PRO A 135 -23.64 -8.80 -22.91
CA PRO A 135 -22.47 -8.75 -22.05
C PRO A 135 -22.91 -8.68 -20.58
N THR A 136 -22.71 -9.79 -19.87
CA THR A 136 -22.82 -9.82 -18.42
C THR A 136 -21.77 -8.86 -17.88
N ARG A 137 -22.25 -7.74 -17.33
CA ARG A 137 -21.52 -6.79 -16.49
C ARG A 137 -20.45 -7.52 -15.68
N SER A 138 -19.20 -7.06 -15.78
CA SER A 138 -18.08 -7.56 -14.99
C SER A 138 -18.50 -7.64 -13.52
N ARG A 139 -18.43 -8.84 -12.92
CA ARG A 139 -18.79 -9.02 -11.53
C ARG A 139 -17.88 -8.15 -10.65
N PRO A 140 -18.44 -7.34 -9.74
CA PRO A 140 -17.64 -6.54 -8.82
C PRO A 140 -16.74 -7.43 -7.94
N PRO A 141 -15.66 -6.88 -7.35
CA PRO A 141 -14.83 -7.60 -6.39
C PRO A 141 -15.74 -8.21 -5.31
N ARG A 142 -15.50 -9.48 -4.96
CA ARG A 142 -16.33 -10.19 -3.99
C ARG A 142 -15.99 -9.64 -2.60
N ILE A 143 -16.78 -8.67 -2.14
CA ILE A 143 -16.74 -8.20 -0.76
C ILE A 143 -17.03 -9.40 0.15
N CYS A 144 -16.25 -9.54 1.22
CA CYS A 144 -16.46 -10.58 2.21
C CYS A 144 -17.91 -10.51 2.76
N SER A 145 -18.63 -11.63 2.68
CA SER A 145 -20.02 -11.73 3.15
C SER A 145 -20.14 -11.94 4.66
N LYS A 146 -19.02 -12.08 5.37
CA LYS A 146 -18.97 -12.31 6.82
C LYS A 146 -19.05 -11.01 7.62
N THR A 147 -18.78 -9.86 7.00
CA THR A 147 -18.96 -8.56 7.66
C THR A 147 -20.46 -8.33 7.89
N PRO A 148 -20.90 -8.14 9.14
CA PRO A 148 -22.31 -7.92 9.47
C PRO A 148 -22.83 -6.60 8.86
N GLN A 149 -24.13 -6.56 8.59
CA GLN A 149 -24.81 -5.36 8.09
C GLN A 149 -25.07 -4.39 9.24
N LEU A 150 -24.01 -3.67 9.63
CA LEU A 150 -24.05 -2.61 10.63
C LEU A 150 -23.89 -1.23 9.98
N PRO A 151 -24.34 -0.15 10.65
CA PRO A 151 -24.04 1.22 10.23
C PRO A 151 -22.53 1.47 10.15
N PRO A 152 -22.04 2.28 9.19
CA PRO A 152 -20.64 2.72 9.18
C PRO A 152 -20.27 3.40 10.51
N GLY A 153 -19.14 3.00 11.07
CA GLY A 153 -18.65 3.45 12.38
C GLY A 153 -19.00 2.50 13.51
N GLU A 154 -19.91 1.55 13.32
CA GLU A 154 -20.32 0.64 14.41
C GLU A 154 -19.18 -0.33 14.79
N PRO A 155 -18.81 -0.43 16.09
CA PRO A 155 -17.86 -1.41 16.57
C PRO A 155 -18.53 -2.78 16.71
N PHE A 156 -17.81 -3.86 16.40
CA PHE A 156 -18.34 -5.22 16.50
C PHE A 156 -17.22 -6.26 16.66
N VAL A 157 -17.63 -7.49 16.97
CA VAL A 157 -16.73 -8.65 16.99
C VAL A 157 -16.70 -9.26 15.59
N SER A 158 -15.57 -9.12 14.90
CA SER A 158 -15.41 -9.69 13.56
C SER A 158 -15.02 -11.18 13.61
N ALA A 159 -15.68 -11.99 12.77
CA ALA A 159 -15.30 -13.37 12.48
C ALA A 159 -14.09 -13.49 11.52
N CYS A 160 -13.64 -12.37 10.95
CA CYS A 160 -12.51 -12.26 10.03
C CYS A 160 -11.30 -11.56 10.64
N ALA A 161 -11.44 -10.96 11.83
CA ALA A 161 -10.31 -10.34 12.51
C ALA A 161 -9.22 -11.39 12.77
N PRO A 162 -7.94 -11.04 12.56
CA PRO A 162 -6.85 -11.90 12.97
C PRO A 162 -6.92 -12.16 14.48
N PRO A 163 -6.48 -13.34 14.96
CA PRO A 163 -6.41 -13.59 16.39
C PRO A 163 -5.49 -12.55 17.06
N PRO A 164 -5.75 -12.16 18.33
CA PRO A 164 -4.91 -11.20 19.05
C PRO A 164 -3.44 -11.60 18.94
N ALA A 165 -2.63 -10.73 18.37
CA ALA A 165 -1.41 -11.17 17.68
C ALA A 165 -0.18 -11.19 18.61
N SER A 166 -0.23 -10.57 19.80
CA SER A 166 0.94 -10.53 20.68
C SER A 166 0.65 -10.43 22.18
N ALA A 167 1.55 -11.00 22.99
CA ALA A 167 1.59 -10.78 24.44
C ALA A 167 1.76 -9.29 24.82
N VAL A 168 2.28 -8.48 23.88
CA VAL A 168 2.49 -7.04 24.05
C VAL A 168 1.17 -6.29 23.99
N GLU A 169 0.30 -6.59 23.01
CA GLU A 169 -1.07 -6.05 22.94
C GLU A 169 -1.89 -6.42 24.18
N ALA A 170 -1.78 -7.68 24.63
CA ALA A 170 -2.46 -8.14 25.85
C ALA A 170 -2.01 -7.35 27.08
N ARG A 171 -0.69 -7.11 27.21
CA ARG A 171 -0.14 -6.29 28.29
C ARG A 171 -0.60 -4.83 28.21
N LEU A 172 -0.64 -4.24 27.01
CA LEU A 172 -1.12 -2.87 26.82
C LEU A 172 -2.59 -2.74 27.22
N ARG A 173 -3.43 -3.70 26.81
CA ARG A 173 -4.85 -3.76 27.18
C ARG A 173 -5.04 -3.87 28.69
N ALA A 174 -4.24 -4.70 29.37
CA ALA A 174 -4.29 -4.84 30.82
C ALA A 174 -3.96 -3.53 31.55
N LEU A 175 -2.85 -2.87 31.19
CA LEU A 175 -2.47 -1.60 31.80
C LEU A 175 -3.46 -0.47 31.49
N LEU A 176 -4.08 -0.48 30.31
CA LEU A 176 -5.12 0.49 29.98
C LEU A 176 -6.38 0.26 30.83
N ALA A 177 -6.79 -0.99 31.03
CA ALA A 177 -7.95 -1.35 31.85
C ALA A 177 -7.77 -1.06 33.35
N GLU A 178 -6.53 -0.94 33.83
CA GLU A 178 -6.23 -0.47 35.19
C GLU A 178 -6.56 1.01 35.38
N ARG A 179 -6.56 1.81 34.31
CA ARG A 179 -6.70 3.27 34.36
C ARG A 179 -7.95 3.82 33.67
N LEU A 180 -8.54 3.06 32.75
CA LEU A 180 -9.66 3.47 31.92
C LEU A 180 -10.69 2.34 31.83
N GLU A 181 -11.95 2.67 32.02
CA GLU A 181 -13.10 1.82 31.75
C GLU A 181 -13.48 1.91 30.27
N PHE A 182 -13.52 0.77 29.60
CA PHE A 182 -13.99 0.67 28.21
C PHE A 182 -14.57 -0.72 27.97
N GLU A 183 -15.54 -0.82 27.08
CA GLU A 183 -16.19 -2.09 26.73
C GLU A 183 -15.15 -3.05 26.11
N PRO A 184 -14.89 -4.20 26.76
CA PRO A 184 -13.98 -5.18 26.20
C PRO A 184 -14.64 -5.98 25.07
N GLY A 185 -13.83 -6.41 24.09
CA GLY A 185 -14.22 -7.48 23.18
C GLY A 185 -14.51 -7.06 21.75
N PHE A 186 -14.66 -5.77 21.44
CA PHE A 186 -14.72 -5.33 20.05
C PHE A 186 -13.38 -5.53 19.34
N THR A 187 -13.43 -6.13 18.14
CA THR A 187 -12.24 -6.44 17.33
C THR A 187 -12.25 -5.75 15.97
N ALA A 188 -13.34 -5.06 15.62
CA ALA A 188 -13.49 -4.41 14.33
C ALA A 188 -14.38 -3.18 14.38
N VAL A 189 -14.18 -2.29 13.40
CA VAL A 189 -15.04 -1.13 13.13
C VAL A 189 -15.57 -1.22 11.70
N ARG A 190 -16.88 -1.02 11.53
CA ARG A 190 -17.55 -1.05 10.22
C ARG A 190 -17.17 0.17 9.37
N LEU A 191 -16.66 -0.02 8.16
CA LEU A 191 -16.17 1.06 7.27
C LEU A 191 -17.19 1.50 6.20
N GLY A 192 -17.28 2.79 5.88
CA GLY A 192 -18.18 3.27 4.82
C GLY A 192 -17.82 2.79 3.41
N ARG A 193 -16.58 2.37 3.18
CA ARG A 193 -16.06 1.89 1.90
C ARG A 193 -15.19 0.66 2.09
N PRO A 194 -15.04 -0.21 1.06
CA PRO A 194 -14.18 -1.36 1.14
C PRO A 194 -12.71 -0.98 1.42
N PHE A 195 -12.15 -1.63 2.43
CA PHE A 195 -10.72 -1.68 2.69
C PHE A 195 -10.25 -3.09 2.34
N PHE A 196 -9.47 -3.19 1.25
CA PHE A 196 -9.24 -4.46 0.54
C PHE A 196 -10.57 -5.16 0.19
N GLU A 197 -10.74 -6.41 0.61
CA GLU A 197 -11.95 -7.22 0.36
C GLU A 197 -12.98 -7.12 1.49
N HIS A 198 -12.70 -6.29 2.50
CA HIS A 198 -13.49 -6.17 3.73
C HIS A 198 -14.15 -4.81 3.85
N LEU A 199 -15.27 -4.79 4.56
CA LEU A 199 -16.02 -3.59 4.91
C LEU A 199 -15.81 -3.21 6.39
N GLU A 200 -14.65 -3.61 6.91
CA GLU A 200 -14.26 -3.53 8.31
C GLU A 200 -12.75 -3.24 8.41
N ALA A 201 -12.37 -2.53 9.47
CA ALA A 201 -10.98 -2.36 9.90
C ALA A 201 -10.78 -3.10 11.23
N TRP A 202 -9.56 -3.57 11.48
CA TRP A 202 -9.18 -4.32 12.68
C TRP A 202 -8.08 -3.56 13.45
N PRO A 203 -8.45 -2.72 14.43
CA PRO A 203 -7.50 -2.13 15.38
C PRO A 203 -7.07 -3.12 16.46
N ASP A 204 -5.91 -2.88 17.09
CA ASP A 204 -5.43 -3.70 18.20
C ASP A 204 -6.27 -3.51 19.47
N ILE A 205 -6.73 -2.27 19.70
CA ILE A 205 -7.67 -1.92 20.77
C ILE A 205 -8.72 -0.96 20.21
N VAL A 206 -9.98 -1.24 20.52
CA VAL A 206 -11.14 -0.44 20.12
C VAL A 206 -11.72 0.21 21.38
N LEU A 207 -11.64 1.54 21.47
CA LEU A 207 -12.28 2.33 22.52
C LEU A 207 -13.59 2.90 21.97
N SER A 208 -14.68 2.15 22.13
CA SER A 208 -15.96 2.44 21.48
C SER A 208 -16.62 3.72 21.95
N GLU A 209 -16.53 3.98 23.25
CA GLU A 209 -17.07 5.11 23.99
C GLU A 209 -16.42 6.42 23.55
N LEU A 210 -15.11 6.36 23.27
CA LEU A 210 -14.33 7.49 22.81
C LEU A 210 -14.29 7.58 21.28
N ARG A 211 -14.78 6.58 20.54
CA ARG A 211 -14.58 6.45 19.08
C ARG A 211 -13.11 6.62 18.71
N VAL A 212 -12.22 5.92 19.44
CA VAL A 212 -10.77 5.91 19.19
C VAL A 212 -10.30 4.49 18.97
N ALA A 213 -9.52 4.28 17.90
CA ALA A 213 -8.83 3.04 17.60
C ALA A 213 -7.34 3.21 17.98
N ILE A 214 -6.80 2.26 18.75
CA ILE A 214 -5.38 2.23 19.10
C ILE A 214 -4.69 1.13 18.31
N GLU A 215 -3.55 1.49 17.72
CA GLU A 215 -2.68 0.61 16.94
C GLU A 215 -1.31 0.56 17.61
N TYR A 216 -0.74 -0.62 17.82
CA TYR A 216 0.57 -0.84 18.42
C TYR A 216 1.55 -1.38 17.37
N ASP A 217 2.39 -0.49 16.87
CA ASP A 217 3.40 -0.82 15.87
C ASP A 217 4.73 -1.14 16.54
N SER A 218 5.11 -2.42 16.47
CA SER A 218 6.42 -2.88 16.90
C SER A 218 7.39 -2.99 15.74
N THR A 219 8.68 -2.70 15.95
CA THR A 219 9.71 -2.90 14.90
C THR A 219 9.98 -4.37 14.57
N GLY A 220 9.34 -5.33 15.28
CA GLY A 220 9.58 -6.76 15.13
C GLY A 220 11.02 -7.18 15.41
N ARG A 221 11.32 -8.48 15.31
CA ARG A 221 12.69 -9.03 15.43
C ARG A 221 13.62 -8.70 14.25
N HIS A 222 13.09 -8.11 13.17
CA HIS A 222 13.83 -7.84 11.93
C HIS A 222 13.76 -6.40 11.41
N GLY A 223 13.22 -5.44 12.17
CA GLY A 223 13.36 -3.99 11.89
C GLY A 223 12.69 -3.49 10.60
N LEU A 224 11.82 -4.29 9.97
CA LEU A 224 11.15 -3.99 8.69
C LEU A 224 9.62 -3.99 8.79
N GLU A 225 9.08 -4.10 10.01
CA GLU A 225 7.66 -3.90 10.24
C GLU A 225 7.41 -2.38 10.23
N HIS A 226 6.58 -1.92 9.27
CA HIS A 226 6.06 -0.55 9.09
C HIS A 226 6.85 0.46 8.24
N VAL A 227 7.59 0.03 7.21
CA VAL A 227 8.16 0.96 6.21
C VAL A 227 7.63 0.64 4.80
N GLY A 228 7.17 1.64 4.06
CA GLY A 228 6.75 1.51 2.65
C GLY A 228 5.26 1.18 2.44
N HIS A 229 4.93 0.13 1.68
CA HIS A 229 3.54 -0.24 1.32
C HIS A 229 2.59 -0.46 2.51
N ARG A 230 3.13 -0.86 3.66
CA ARG A 230 2.36 -0.94 4.91
C ARG A 230 2.03 0.44 5.49
N GLU A 231 2.91 1.43 5.35
CA GLU A 231 2.66 2.82 5.75
C GLU A 231 1.52 3.46 4.95
N GLU A 232 1.47 3.24 3.63
CA GLU A 232 0.38 3.74 2.79
C GLU A 232 -0.95 3.02 3.06
N ALA A 233 -0.89 1.71 3.32
CA ALA A 233 -2.06 0.93 3.74
C ALA A 233 -2.55 1.37 5.13
N ASP A 234 -1.64 1.64 6.06
CA ASP A 234 -1.91 2.19 7.39
C ASP A 234 -2.56 3.57 7.28
N ARG A 235 -1.97 4.50 6.51
CA ARG A 235 -2.59 5.81 6.25
C ARG A 235 -3.97 5.70 5.59
N ARG A 236 -4.17 4.71 4.71
CA ARG A 236 -5.48 4.45 4.09
C ARG A 236 -6.47 3.86 5.11
N LYS A 237 -6.03 3.00 6.02
CA LYS A 237 -6.81 2.46 7.13
C LYS A 237 -7.23 3.60 8.07
N ASP A 238 -6.29 4.45 8.46
CA ASP A 238 -6.55 5.61 9.32
C ASP A 238 -7.57 6.57 8.68
N ARG A 239 -7.42 6.87 7.38
CA ARG A 239 -8.41 7.69 6.66
C ARG A 239 -9.78 7.02 6.57
N ALA A 240 -9.83 5.69 6.43
CA ALA A 240 -11.09 4.96 6.37
C ALA A 240 -11.82 4.96 7.73
N LEU A 241 -11.09 4.86 8.83
CA LEU A 241 -11.61 4.99 10.20
C LEU A 241 -12.10 6.42 10.47
N ARG A 242 -11.29 7.45 10.14
CA ARG A 242 -11.68 8.86 10.25
C ARG A 242 -12.93 9.20 9.44
N ALA A 243 -13.08 8.62 8.25
CA ALA A 243 -14.26 8.81 7.42
C ALA A 243 -15.56 8.26 8.04
N VAL A 244 -15.47 7.40 9.06
CA VAL A 244 -16.62 6.88 9.81
C VAL A 244 -16.69 7.40 11.25
N GLY A 245 -16.01 8.52 11.55
CA GLY A 245 -16.10 9.22 12.84
C GLY A 245 -15.16 8.69 13.93
N TRP A 246 -14.16 7.89 13.57
CA TRP A 246 -13.17 7.37 14.51
C TRP A 246 -11.84 8.12 14.40
N GLU A 247 -11.18 8.36 15.52
CA GLU A 247 -9.78 8.77 15.51
C GLU A 247 -8.85 7.59 15.72
N VAL A 248 -7.59 7.75 15.28
CA VAL A 248 -6.57 6.70 15.38
C VAL A 248 -5.37 7.24 16.14
N VAL A 249 -5.01 6.55 17.22
CA VAL A 249 -3.81 6.79 18.02
C VAL A 249 -2.86 5.63 17.80
N ARG A 250 -1.67 5.90 17.26
CA ARG A 250 -0.71 4.84 16.96
C ARG A 250 0.48 4.91 17.90
N VAL A 251 0.70 3.82 18.64
CA VAL A 251 1.89 3.61 19.44
C VAL A 251 3.00 3.11 18.54
N ARG A 252 3.99 3.96 18.29
CA ARG A 252 5.15 3.65 17.46
C ARG A 252 6.31 3.29 18.36
N THR A 253 6.81 2.06 18.29
CA THR A 253 7.97 1.66 19.10
C THR A 253 9.29 1.67 18.36
N GLY A 254 10.39 1.90 19.09
CA GLY A 254 11.74 1.90 18.52
C GLY A 254 12.08 3.20 17.77
N ARG A 255 12.70 3.08 16.58
CA ARG A 255 13.10 4.23 15.72
C ARG A 255 12.07 4.57 14.64
N LEU A 256 10.83 4.12 14.79
CA LEU A 256 9.78 4.41 13.81
C LEU A 256 9.38 5.90 13.91
N PRO A 257 9.37 6.65 12.80
CA PRO A 257 8.86 8.02 12.80
C PRO A 257 7.35 8.05 13.02
N PRO A 258 6.81 9.14 13.59
CA PRO A 258 5.36 9.33 13.67
C PRO A 258 4.76 9.47 12.26
N LEU A 259 3.61 8.85 12.02
CA LEU A 259 2.83 8.97 10.78
C LEU A 259 1.71 9.99 10.86
N GLY A 260 1.16 10.20 12.05
CA GLY A 260 0.04 11.09 12.31
C GLY A 260 0.29 12.06 13.46
N PRO A 261 -0.59 13.06 13.64
CA PRO A 261 -0.48 14.06 14.70
C PRO A 261 -0.68 13.47 16.10
N HIS A 262 -1.37 12.33 16.20
CA HIS A 262 -1.73 11.65 17.45
C HIS A 262 -0.87 10.40 17.71
N ASP A 263 0.29 10.29 17.04
CA ASP A 263 1.18 9.14 17.21
C ASP A 263 2.01 9.28 18.50
N VAL A 264 2.01 8.22 19.32
CA VAL A 264 2.75 8.18 20.59
C VAL A 264 4.00 7.32 20.43
N LEU A 265 5.18 7.93 20.57
CA LEU A 265 6.46 7.21 20.51
C LEU A 265 6.73 6.46 21.82
N ALA A 266 7.15 5.20 21.79
CA ALA A 266 7.47 4.45 23.00
C ALA A 266 8.66 3.50 22.83
N SER A 267 9.39 3.21 23.91
CA SER A 267 10.38 2.13 23.91
C SER A 267 9.75 0.74 24.08
N GLY A 268 8.51 0.69 24.58
CA GLY A 268 7.71 -0.51 24.81
C GLY A 268 6.50 -0.21 25.68
N VAL A 269 5.74 -1.26 26.02
CA VAL A 269 4.56 -1.15 26.89
C VAL A 269 4.97 -0.92 28.35
N SER A 270 4.52 0.21 28.93
CA SER A 270 4.78 0.63 30.30
C SER A 270 3.63 1.48 30.85
N ALA A 271 3.58 1.70 32.17
CA ALA A 271 2.58 2.59 32.78
C ALA A 271 2.67 4.03 32.23
N GLY A 272 3.89 4.55 32.03
CA GLY A 272 4.10 5.88 31.43
C GLY A 272 3.73 5.97 29.94
N LEU A 273 3.61 4.85 29.22
CA LEU A 273 2.96 4.85 27.90
C LEU A 273 1.46 5.07 28.05
N VAL A 274 0.82 4.38 29.00
CA VAL A 274 -0.63 4.53 29.24
C VAL A 274 -0.97 5.95 29.68
N ASP A 275 -0.15 6.57 30.53
CA ASP A 275 -0.36 7.97 30.93
C ASP A 275 -0.36 8.91 29.71
N ARG A 276 0.61 8.75 28.80
CA ARG A 276 0.67 9.53 27.56
C ARG A 276 -0.47 9.23 26.60
N LEU A 277 -0.95 7.99 26.56
CA LEU A 277 -2.14 7.63 25.78
C LEU A 277 -3.38 8.33 26.34
N LEU A 278 -3.54 8.39 27.67
CA LEU A 278 -4.65 9.13 28.29
C LEU A 278 -4.57 10.61 27.96
N ASP A 279 -3.39 11.23 28.04
CA ASP A 279 -3.20 12.62 27.65
C ASP A 279 -3.58 12.85 26.18
N GLU A 280 -3.17 11.97 25.28
CA GLU A 280 -3.54 12.05 23.87
C GLU A 280 -5.06 11.88 23.64
N LEU A 281 -5.70 10.97 24.39
CA LEU A 281 -7.15 10.82 24.35
C LEU A 281 -7.86 12.10 24.81
N ARG A 282 -7.33 12.79 25.84
CA ARG A 282 -7.86 14.08 26.32
C ARG A 282 -7.70 15.17 25.27
N GLU A 283 -6.60 15.20 24.52
CA GLU A 283 -6.43 16.13 23.40
C GLU A 283 -7.46 15.88 22.27
N ILE A 284 -7.75 14.61 21.97
CA ILE A 284 -8.67 14.25 20.87
C ILE A 284 -10.15 14.46 21.23
N ARG A 285 -10.54 14.16 22.48
CA ARG A 285 -11.95 14.09 22.92
C ARG A 285 -12.32 15.07 24.02
N GLY A 286 -11.35 15.78 24.59
CA GLY A 286 -11.52 16.64 25.73
C GLY A 286 -11.36 15.88 27.05
N SER A 287 -10.77 16.55 28.05
CA SER A 287 -10.56 16.00 29.39
C SER A 287 -11.85 15.53 30.04
N LEU A 288 -12.91 16.34 30.00
CA LEU A 288 -14.20 16.01 30.60
C LEU A 288 -14.77 14.66 30.14
N LEU A 289 -14.66 14.34 28.85
CA LEU A 289 -15.18 13.09 28.32
C LEU A 289 -14.30 11.91 28.73
N VAL A 290 -12.99 12.04 28.65
CA VAL A 290 -12.04 10.95 28.96
C VAL A 290 -11.99 10.66 30.47
N ASP A 291 -12.01 11.71 31.29
CA ASP A 291 -11.94 11.59 32.74
C ASP A 291 -13.21 10.92 33.31
N ALA A 292 -14.35 11.01 32.62
CA ALA A 292 -15.58 10.29 32.98
C ALA A 292 -15.45 8.76 32.91
N TRP A 293 -14.45 8.26 32.18
CA TRP A 293 -14.14 6.83 32.04
C TRP A 293 -12.85 6.44 32.77
N THR A 294 -12.16 7.40 33.40
CA THR A 294 -10.90 7.11 34.11
C THR A 294 -11.19 6.50 35.48
N ARG A 295 -10.35 5.55 35.91
CA ARG A 295 -10.44 4.87 37.22
C ARG A 295 -9.64 5.57 38.30
#